data_AF-A0A956AV18-F1
#
_entry.id   AF-A0A956AV18-F1
#
_cell.length_a   1.000
_cell.length_b   1.000
_cell.length_c   1.000
_cell.angle_alpha   90.00
_cell.angle_beta   90.00
_cell.angle_gamma   90.00
#
_symmetry.space_group_name_H-M   'P 1'
#
loop_
_entity.id
_entity.type
_entity.pdbx_description
1 polymer ?
#
loop_
_entity_poly.entity_id
_entity_poly.type
_entity_poly.pdbx_seq_one_letter_code
_entity_poly.pdbx_strand_id
1 'polypeptide(L)'
;GQARLFGAAEVIPVAIELSEDAFERLRAEPREWVPGAITIDGQHFGSVGVRLKGGASFKPITSKAAFKIDLDRYVPAQLYGLRKLTFNNMVQDHTKVSERLASTAFARFGLPAPRVGYAEITVNGELYGLYSHVETPDERFLQRVFPGDGGGPLYEGDYDQDLWPRFIDLLDRDAGEDPGRRALARAIAGLDRAIPATFNTDVGAVVDLDQARRFFAAEMALGHWDGYANQRNNYFVYLRPSDGRLVFLPWGTDQLFRRTTDPFAGRGRVFRMCADWLACRLPYAETVSAYADAIEQHDFAAEIDQLWRVIGPAQERDPKTSTNPERRADALEDMLEFIAAHPERLRNALRCLDPSADADGDGTLSCAGDCNDRDPTIYPNAFDTCDDEIDQDCSGFTDDAEACPVCRTTVAPTGATFLLCHRPESYSGPTTVCAEQGAELASVRSAEEEAFVAAAAFARRRTRWFIGLRPGDKDDTWQWLDGAPVDYTAWAQNEPNGNGGCTVIDDR
;
A
#
# COMPACT_ATOMS: atom_id res chain seq x y z
N GLY A 1 18.05 20.98 -14.38
CA GLY A 1 17.84 19.95 -15.42
C GLY A 1 17.03 18.79 -14.90
N GLN A 2 17.65 17.66 -14.56
CA GLN A 2 16.91 16.46 -14.10
C GLN A 2 16.06 16.66 -12.83
N ALA A 3 16.52 17.49 -11.89
CA ALA A 3 15.74 17.85 -10.69
C ALA A 3 14.41 18.55 -11.01
N ARG A 4 14.32 19.16 -12.20
CA ARG A 4 13.11 19.79 -12.73
C ARG A 4 12.20 18.76 -13.40
N LEU A 5 12.74 17.95 -14.32
CA LEU A 5 11.99 16.91 -15.05
C LEU A 5 11.29 15.88 -14.14
N PHE A 6 11.88 15.56 -13.00
CA PHE A 6 11.33 14.63 -12.02
C PHE A 6 11.03 15.30 -10.66
N GLY A 7 10.98 16.62 -10.64
CA GLY A 7 10.66 17.39 -9.45
C GLY A 7 9.18 17.26 -9.08
N ALA A 8 8.85 17.50 -7.82
CA ALA A 8 7.46 17.56 -7.35
C ALA A 8 6.87 18.98 -7.41
N ALA A 9 7.62 19.96 -7.91
CA ALA A 9 7.26 21.38 -7.79
C ALA A 9 6.45 21.93 -8.97
N GLU A 10 6.43 21.23 -10.10
CA GLU A 10 5.80 21.73 -11.33
C GLU A 10 5.42 20.61 -12.30
N VAL A 11 4.50 20.92 -13.21
CA VAL A 11 4.14 20.12 -14.37
C VAL A 11 4.86 20.70 -15.59
N ILE A 12 5.72 19.93 -16.24
CA ILE A 12 6.52 20.43 -17.36
C ILE A 12 5.69 20.45 -18.66
N PRO A 13 5.81 21.50 -19.50
CA PRO A 13 5.15 21.50 -20.80
C PRO A 13 5.92 20.62 -21.79
N VAL A 14 5.19 19.76 -22.51
CA VAL A 14 5.72 18.89 -23.56
C VAL A 14 4.86 19.01 -24.82
N ALA A 15 5.49 19.27 -25.96
CA ALA A 15 4.82 19.31 -27.26
C ALA A 15 5.41 18.24 -28.16
N ILE A 16 4.58 17.32 -28.64
CA ILE A 16 4.92 16.28 -29.62
C ILE A 16 4.38 16.73 -30.98
N GLU A 17 5.23 16.66 -32.00
CA GLU A 17 4.89 17.02 -33.38
C GLU A 17 5.08 15.80 -34.28
N LEU A 18 4.02 15.44 -35.00
CA LEU A 18 3.94 14.29 -35.90
C LEU A 18 3.44 14.76 -37.26
N SER A 19 4.03 14.25 -38.34
CA SER A 19 3.43 14.35 -39.66
C SER A 19 2.11 13.60 -39.72
N GLU A 20 1.26 13.92 -40.69
CA GLU A 20 0.01 13.18 -40.93
C GLU A 20 0.26 11.68 -41.16
N ASP A 21 1.30 11.34 -41.93
CA ASP A 21 1.74 9.95 -42.14
C ASP A 21 2.13 9.25 -40.83
N ALA A 22 2.95 9.89 -40.00
CA ALA A 22 3.38 9.33 -38.72
C ALA A 22 2.19 9.12 -37.76
N PHE A 23 1.24 10.06 -37.76
CA PHE A 23 0.02 9.97 -36.97
C PHE A 23 -0.85 8.79 -37.40
N GLU A 24 -1.10 8.63 -38.71
CA GLU A 24 -1.90 7.53 -39.24
C GLU A 24 -1.21 6.17 -39.07
N ARG A 25 0.12 6.12 -39.14
CA ARG A 25 0.89 4.91 -38.81
C ARG A 25 0.76 4.52 -37.35
N LEU A 26 0.86 5.47 -36.41
CA LEU A 26 0.59 5.17 -34.99
C LEU A 26 -0.87 4.77 -34.74
N ARG A 27 -1.81 5.25 -35.56
CA ARG A 27 -3.20 4.83 -35.50
C ARG A 27 -3.37 3.37 -35.95
N ALA A 28 -2.69 2.96 -37.02
CA ALA A 28 -2.77 1.62 -37.59
C ALA A 28 -1.92 0.59 -36.81
N GLU A 29 -0.69 0.97 -36.47
CA GLU A 29 0.32 0.15 -35.82
C GLU A 29 0.90 0.87 -34.57
N PRO A 30 0.16 0.89 -33.45
CA PRO A 30 0.51 1.70 -32.27
C PRO A 30 1.90 1.45 -31.67
N ARG A 31 2.45 0.25 -31.86
CA ARG A 31 3.75 -0.16 -31.32
C ARG A 31 4.91 0.02 -32.31
N GLU A 32 4.63 0.56 -33.49
CA GLU A 32 5.65 0.97 -34.46
C GLU A 32 6.33 2.27 -34.00
N TRP A 33 7.64 2.37 -34.23
CA TRP A 33 8.35 3.63 -34.04
C TRP A 33 8.25 4.50 -35.29
N VAL A 34 7.66 5.69 -35.14
CA VAL A 34 7.55 6.69 -36.21
C VAL A 34 8.46 7.90 -35.93
N PRO A 35 8.93 8.61 -36.97
CA PRO A 35 9.63 9.87 -36.79
C PRO A 35 8.69 10.98 -36.29
N GLY A 36 9.22 11.84 -35.42
CA GLY A 36 8.54 13.05 -34.97
C GLY A 36 9.53 14.06 -34.39
N ALA A 37 8.99 15.15 -33.86
CA ALA A 37 9.72 16.11 -33.05
C ALA A 37 9.09 16.24 -31.66
N ILE A 38 9.88 16.68 -30.70
CA ILE A 38 9.42 16.93 -29.34
C ILE A 38 10.08 18.19 -28.77
N THR A 39 9.29 19.02 -28.10
CA THR A 39 9.77 20.16 -27.32
C THR A 39 9.46 19.91 -25.86
N ILE A 40 10.47 19.93 -24.99
CA ILE A 40 10.33 19.66 -23.56
C ILE A 40 10.87 20.88 -22.82
N ASP A 41 9.99 21.57 -22.09
CA ASP A 41 10.39 22.75 -21.30
C ASP A 41 11.18 23.78 -22.15
N GLY A 42 10.70 24.02 -23.38
CA GLY A 42 11.31 24.94 -24.34
C GLY A 42 12.50 24.37 -25.14
N GLN A 43 13.00 23.17 -24.82
CA GLN A 43 14.09 22.54 -25.57
C GLN A 43 13.55 21.63 -26.68
N HIS A 44 13.87 21.96 -27.94
CA HIS A 44 13.37 21.27 -29.13
C HIS A 44 14.32 20.18 -29.66
N PHE A 45 13.74 19.04 -30.06
CA PHE A 45 14.41 17.89 -30.65
C PHE A 45 13.63 17.42 -31.91
N GLY A 46 14.20 17.61 -33.10
CA GLY A 46 13.48 17.47 -34.37
C GLY A 46 13.50 16.10 -35.05
N SER A 47 14.18 15.09 -34.49
CA SER A 47 14.35 13.77 -35.13
C SER A 47 14.33 12.65 -34.11
N VAL A 48 13.21 12.53 -33.41
CA VAL A 48 13.01 11.54 -32.34
C VAL A 48 12.11 10.40 -32.82
N GLY A 49 12.24 9.23 -32.20
CA GLY A 49 11.28 8.15 -32.31
C GLY A 49 10.08 8.39 -31.39
N VAL A 50 8.88 8.24 -31.92
CA VAL A 50 7.62 8.27 -31.15
C VAL A 50 6.90 6.95 -31.33
N ARG A 51 6.35 6.40 -30.24
CA ARG A 51 5.59 5.14 -30.24
C ARG A 51 4.57 5.15 -29.12
N LEU A 52 3.43 4.49 -29.29
CA LEU A 52 2.46 4.29 -28.21
C LEU A 52 2.84 3.11 -27.30
N LYS A 53 2.41 3.18 -26.05
CA LYS A 53 2.55 2.08 -25.09
C LYS A 53 1.23 1.79 -24.35
N GLY A 54 1.23 0.66 -23.65
CA GLY A 54 0.13 0.22 -22.80
C GLY A 54 -0.27 -1.23 -23.05
N GLY A 55 -0.70 -1.88 -21.98
CA GLY A 55 -1.47 -3.13 -22.01
C GLY A 55 -2.93 -2.79 -21.67
N ALA A 56 -3.35 -3.05 -20.44
CA ALA A 56 -4.68 -2.67 -19.94
C ALA A 56 -4.97 -1.15 -20.00
N SER A 57 -3.94 -0.31 -19.84
CA SER A 57 -4.01 1.15 -19.95
C SER A 57 -3.99 1.69 -21.39
N PHE A 58 -3.85 0.82 -22.40
CA PHE A 58 -3.71 1.27 -23.79
C PHE A 58 -4.90 2.13 -24.23
N LYS A 59 -4.58 3.23 -24.93
CA LYS A 59 -5.55 4.09 -25.63
C LYS A 59 -4.97 4.43 -27.02
N PRO A 60 -5.81 4.49 -28.06
CA PRO A 60 -5.37 4.88 -29.40
C PRO A 60 -4.90 6.34 -29.41
N ILE A 61 -4.09 6.72 -30.41
CA ILE A 61 -3.57 8.10 -30.57
C ILE A 61 -4.69 9.15 -30.53
N THR A 62 -5.89 8.83 -31.01
CA THR A 62 -7.05 9.73 -31.01
C THR A 62 -7.66 9.97 -29.61
N SER A 63 -7.17 9.29 -28.57
CA SER A 63 -7.61 9.39 -27.18
C SER A 63 -6.41 9.66 -26.27
N LYS A 64 -6.50 9.37 -24.96
CA LYS A 64 -5.44 9.62 -23.98
C LYS A 64 -4.31 8.58 -24.08
N ALA A 65 -3.61 8.55 -25.20
CA ALA A 65 -2.54 7.58 -25.49
C ALA A 65 -1.30 7.82 -24.61
N ALA A 66 -0.65 6.75 -24.15
CA ALA A 66 0.65 6.83 -23.48
C ALA A 66 1.78 6.74 -24.51
N PHE A 67 2.90 7.44 -24.27
CA PHE A 67 3.99 7.57 -25.23
C PHE A 67 5.31 7.03 -24.70
N LYS A 68 6.10 6.38 -25.56
CA LYS A 68 7.56 6.26 -25.42
C LYS A 68 8.21 7.16 -26.46
N ILE A 69 9.23 7.92 -26.04
CA ILE A 69 10.03 8.80 -26.90
C ILE A 69 11.46 8.30 -26.87
N ASP A 70 12.09 8.19 -28.03
CA ASP A 70 13.46 7.73 -28.24
C ASP A 70 14.25 8.85 -28.92
N LEU A 71 14.91 9.70 -28.10
CA LEU A 71 15.57 10.93 -28.55
C LEU A 71 16.72 10.67 -29.50
N ASP A 72 17.38 9.52 -29.38
CA ASP A 72 18.56 9.15 -30.16
C ASP A 72 18.29 8.15 -31.29
N ARG A 73 17.00 7.86 -31.57
CA ARG A 73 16.62 6.83 -32.53
C ARG A 73 17.13 7.08 -33.95
N TYR A 74 17.07 8.34 -34.37
CA TYR A 74 17.44 8.74 -35.74
C TYR A 74 18.67 9.66 -35.74
N VAL A 75 18.70 10.63 -34.83
CA VAL A 75 19.84 11.53 -34.62
C VAL A 75 20.24 11.48 -33.16
N PRO A 76 21.51 11.19 -32.82
CA PRO A 76 21.95 11.14 -31.42
C PRO A 76 21.63 12.44 -30.67
N ALA A 77 20.75 12.35 -29.69
CA ALA A 77 20.40 13.42 -28.79
C ALA A 77 20.17 12.88 -27.38
N GLN A 78 20.26 13.76 -26.39
CA GLN A 78 19.97 13.41 -25.01
C GLN A 78 19.46 14.65 -24.26
N LEU A 79 18.54 14.42 -23.32
CA LEU A 79 18.03 15.44 -22.42
C LEU A 79 18.57 15.17 -21.02
N TYR A 80 19.53 15.98 -20.57
CA TYR A 80 20.24 15.78 -19.30
C TYR A 80 20.77 14.35 -19.09
N GLY A 81 21.23 13.69 -20.15
CA GLY A 81 21.74 12.31 -20.10
C GLY A 81 20.70 11.21 -20.31
N LEU A 82 19.41 11.55 -20.37
CA LEU A 82 18.33 10.64 -20.77
C LEU A 82 18.25 10.54 -22.29
N ARG A 83 18.03 9.32 -22.81
CA ARG A 83 17.82 9.05 -24.23
C ARG A 83 16.37 8.66 -24.51
N LYS A 84 15.74 7.96 -23.58
CA LYS A 84 14.34 7.56 -23.66
C LYS A 84 13.51 8.25 -22.58
N LEU A 85 12.28 8.61 -22.94
CA LEU A 85 11.30 9.23 -22.05
C LEU A 85 10.00 8.42 -22.12
N THR A 86 9.36 8.20 -20.97
CA THR A 86 8.09 7.47 -20.89
C THR A 86 7.04 8.38 -20.30
N PHE A 87 5.95 8.61 -21.03
CA PHE A 87 4.80 9.40 -20.58
C PHE A 87 3.59 8.49 -20.43
N ASN A 88 3.25 8.15 -19.19
CA ASN A 88 2.10 7.32 -18.85
C ASN A 88 0.83 8.18 -18.78
N ASN A 89 -0.27 7.68 -19.34
CA ASN A 89 -1.54 8.41 -19.47
C ASN A 89 -2.38 8.46 -18.19
N MET A 90 -1.99 7.73 -17.14
CA MET A 90 -2.64 7.68 -15.82
C MET A 90 -4.15 7.35 -15.87
N VAL A 91 -4.58 6.54 -16.84
CA VAL A 91 -6.02 6.22 -17.00
C VAL A 91 -6.53 5.19 -15.98
N GLN A 92 -5.62 4.44 -15.33
CA GLN A 92 -5.93 3.45 -14.29
C GLN A 92 -5.71 3.99 -12.86
N ASP A 93 -4.91 5.04 -12.71
CA ASP A 93 -4.73 5.75 -11.45
C ASP A 93 -5.72 6.91 -11.36
N HIS A 94 -6.81 6.75 -10.61
CA HIS A 94 -7.79 7.82 -10.40
C HIS A 94 -7.28 8.95 -9.50
N THR A 95 -6.30 8.68 -8.64
CA THR A 95 -5.68 9.67 -7.76
C THR A 95 -4.66 10.56 -8.49
N LYS A 96 -4.09 10.09 -9.61
CA LYS A 96 -3.01 10.74 -10.37
C LYS A 96 -1.70 10.90 -9.58
N VAL A 97 -1.60 10.35 -8.37
CA VAL A 97 -0.46 10.49 -7.47
C VAL A 97 0.20 9.16 -7.10
N SER A 98 -0.46 8.03 -7.36
CA SER A 98 0.01 6.70 -6.91
C SER A 98 1.42 6.39 -7.42
N GLU A 99 1.68 6.56 -8.71
CA GLU A 99 2.98 6.25 -9.32
C GLU A 99 4.12 7.13 -8.75
N ARG A 100 3.81 8.41 -8.45
CA ARG A 100 4.78 9.35 -7.85
C ARG A 100 5.06 8.98 -6.39
N LEU A 101 4.02 8.75 -5.59
CA LEU A 101 4.14 8.36 -4.18
C LEU A 101 4.87 7.03 -4.02
N ALA A 102 4.59 6.08 -4.90
CA ALA A 102 5.28 4.79 -4.92
C ALA A 102 6.79 4.97 -5.18
N SER A 103 7.14 5.68 -6.26
CA SER A 103 8.53 5.99 -6.60
C SER A 103 9.29 6.65 -5.44
N THR A 104 8.68 7.64 -4.77
CA THR A 104 9.29 8.31 -3.62
C THR A 104 9.40 7.40 -2.40
N ALA A 105 8.41 6.55 -2.12
CA ALA A 105 8.44 5.59 -1.03
C ALA A 105 9.53 4.51 -1.24
N PHE A 106 9.62 3.90 -2.42
CA PHE A 106 10.71 2.95 -2.73
C PHE A 106 12.08 3.59 -2.53
N ALA A 107 12.28 4.82 -3.01
CA ALA A 107 13.53 5.55 -2.82
C ALA A 107 13.81 5.88 -1.34
N ARG A 108 12.79 6.23 -0.55
CA ARG A 108 12.88 6.46 0.91
C ARG A 108 13.31 5.19 1.65
N PHE A 109 12.85 4.04 1.18
CA PHE A 109 13.29 2.73 1.64
C PHE A 109 14.68 2.33 1.12
N GLY A 110 15.39 3.20 0.41
CA GLY A 110 16.72 2.95 -0.13
C GLY A 110 16.74 1.96 -1.28
N LEU A 111 15.60 1.70 -1.92
CA LEU A 111 15.50 0.79 -3.06
C LEU A 111 15.71 1.55 -4.38
N PRO A 112 16.40 0.93 -5.36
CA PRO A 112 16.52 1.47 -6.71
C PRO A 112 15.14 1.57 -7.36
N ALA A 113 14.70 2.79 -7.66
CA ALA A 113 13.40 3.04 -8.28
C ALA A 113 13.51 4.04 -9.44
N PRO A 114 12.69 3.87 -10.50
CA PRO A 114 12.51 4.88 -11.53
C PRO A 114 12.01 6.19 -10.90
N ARG A 115 12.54 7.32 -11.35
CA ARG A 115 12.02 8.64 -10.96
C ARG A 115 10.72 8.94 -11.71
N VAL A 116 9.80 9.65 -11.07
CA VAL A 116 8.50 10.00 -11.67
C VAL A 116 8.26 11.50 -11.56
N GLY A 117 8.00 12.19 -12.66
CA GLY A 117 7.59 13.60 -12.71
C GLY A 117 6.22 13.75 -13.35
N TYR A 118 5.81 14.99 -13.62
CA TYR A 118 4.55 15.29 -14.32
C TYR A 118 4.78 16.14 -15.55
N ALA A 119 4.01 15.87 -16.60
CA ALA A 119 4.03 16.64 -17.84
C ALA A 119 2.61 16.98 -18.31
N GLU A 120 2.45 18.14 -18.93
CA GLU A 120 1.25 18.50 -19.69
C GLU A 120 1.60 18.37 -21.18
N ILE A 121 0.93 17.46 -21.87
CA ILE A 121 1.29 17.08 -23.25
C ILE A 121 0.33 17.72 -24.24
N THR A 122 0.91 18.27 -25.31
CA THR A 122 0.19 18.58 -26.56
C THR A 122 0.72 17.69 -27.69
N VAL A 123 -0.15 17.30 -28.62
CA VAL A 123 0.22 16.58 -29.85
C VAL A 123 -0.33 17.37 -31.03
N ASN A 124 0.55 17.83 -31.92
CA ASN A 124 0.17 18.69 -33.07
C ASN A 124 -0.67 19.91 -32.65
N GLY A 125 -0.36 20.49 -31.48
CA GLY A 125 -1.06 21.63 -30.90
C GLY A 125 -2.37 21.30 -30.16
N GLU A 126 -2.86 20.06 -30.22
CA GLU A 126 -4.02 19.61 -29.44
C GLU A 126 -3.60 19.22 -28.02
N LEU A 127 -4.30 19.72 -27.00
CA LEU A 127 -4.05 19.34 -25.61
C LEU A 127 -4.46 17.89 -25.35
N TYR A 128 -3.50 17.06 -24.92
CA TYR A 128 -3.72 15.69 -24.49
C TYR A 128 -3.86 15.55 -22.98
N GLY A 129 -3.44 16.58 -22.23
CA GLY A 129 -3.68 16.70 -20.80
C GLY A 129 -2.49 16.31 -19.93
N LEU A 130 -2.77 15.87 -18.70
CA LEU A 130 -1.79 15.55 -17.66
C LEU A 130 -1.28 14.11 -17.80
N TYR A 131 0.04 13.94 -17.69
CA TYR A 131 0.78 12.68 -17.79
C TYR A 131 1.79 12.54 -16.65
N SER A 132 2.08 11.31 -16.23
CA SER A 132 3.26 11.02 -15.43
C SER A 132 4.44 10.74 -16.35
N HIS A 133 5.57 11.41 -16.10
CA HIS A 133 6.83 11.18 -16.78
C HIS A 133 7.68 10.21 -15.95
N VAL A 134 7.80 8.96 -16.40
CA VAL A 134 8.54 7.90 -15.70
C VAL A 134 9.90 7.73 -16.36
N GLU A 135 10.94 7.67 -15.54
CA GLU A 135 12.29 7.34 -15.99
C GLU A 135 12.29 5.94 -16.60
N THR A 136 12.87 5.81 -17.80
CA THR A 136 12.93 4.51 -18.47
C THR A 136 14.03 3.66 -17.84
N PRO A 137 13.75 2.41 -17.41
CA PRO A 137 14.77 1.49 -16.91
C PRO A 137 15.67 1.00 -18.05
N ASP A 138 16.73 1.75 -18.33
CA ASP A 138 17.75 1.45 -19.33
C ASP A 138 19.17 1.50 -18.73
N GLU A 139 20.22 1.46 -19.55
CA GLU A 139 21.61 1.55 -19.08
C GLU A 139 21.90 2.84 -18.31
N ARG A 140 21.20 3.95 -18.60
CA ARG A 140 21.40 5.23 -17.90
C ARG A 140 20.75 5.20 -16.53
N PHE A 141 19.57 4.61 -16.43
CA PHE A 141 18.95 4.32 -15.14
C PHE A 141 19.88 3.47 -14.28
N LEU A 142 20.40 2.36 -14.82
CA LEU A 142 21.30 1.46 -14.10
C LEU A 142 22.59 2.16 -13.66
N GLN A 143 23.20 2.99 -14.51
CA GLN A 143 24.37 3.80 -14.14
C GLN A 143 24.08 4.76 -12.97
N ARG A 144 22.84 5.27 -12.86
CA ARG A 144 22.42 6.16 -11.78
C ARG A 144 22.21 5.40 -10.48
N VAL A 145 21.52 4.25 -10.52
CA VAL A 145 21.16 3.50 -9.30
C VAL A 145 22.26 2.52 -8.85
N PHE A 146 23.17 2.13 -9.74
CA PHE A 146 24.37 1.32 -9.45
C PHE A 146 25.64 2.00 -10.01
N PRO A 147 26.11 3.12 -9.41
CA PRO A 147 27.29 3.82 -9.91
C PRO A 147 28.53 2.92 -9.92
N GLY A 148 29.20 2.84 -11.07
CA GLY A 148 30.37 1.98 -11.28
C GLY A 148 30.05 0.50 -11.55
N ASP A 149 28.78 0.11 -11.47
CA ASP A 149 28.35 -1.28 -11.62
C ASP A 149 27.03 -1.40 -12.41
N GLY A 150 26.67 -0.37 -13.20
CA GLY A 150 25.39 -0.28 -13.93
C GLY A 150 25.43 -0.86 -15.36
N GLY A 151 26.36 -1.77 -15.66
CA GLY A 151 26.59 -2.29 -17.02
C GLY A 151 26.02 -3.69 -17.31
N GLY A 152 25.42 -4.34 -16.31
CA GLY A 152 24.86 -5.68 -16.43
C GLY A 152 23.55 -5.78 -17.23
N PRO A 153 23.10 -7.01 -17.54
CA PRO A 153 21.85 -7.22 -18.24
C PRO A 153 20.63 -7.00 -17.33
N LEU A 154 19.61 -6.38 -17.89
CA LEU A 154 18.33 -6.06 -17.27
C LEU A 154 17.21 -6.77 -18.01
N TYR A 155 16.36 -7.47 -17.26
CA TYR A 155 15.26 -8.24 -17.79
C TYR A 155 13.92 -7.76 -17.23
N GLU A 156 12.94 -7.54 -18.09
CA GLU A 156 11.53 -7.32 -17.75
C GLU A 156 10.77 -8.66 -17.83
N GLY A 157 9.89 -8.92 -16.86
CA GLY A 157 8.93 -10.00 -16.94
C GLY A 157 7.55 -9.48 -17.33
N ASP A 158 6.94 -10.07 -18.36
CA ASP A 158 5.51 -9.88 -18.63
C ASP A 158 4.66 -10.65 -17.59
N TYR A 159 3.35 -10.47 -17.63
CA TYR A 159 2.42 -11.09 -16.69
C TYR A 159 2.62 -12.60 -16.57
N ASP A 160 2.69 -13.09 -15.32
CA ASP A 160 2.97 -14.49 -14.93
C ASP A 160 4.35 -15.04 -15.29
N GLN A 161 5.24 -14.24 -15.89
CA GLN A 161 6.62 -14.65 -16.16
C GLN A 161 7.49 -14.46 -14.91
N ASP A 162 8.33 -15.45 -14.62
CA ASP A 162 9.11 -15.53 -13.39
C ASP A 162 10.44 -16.25 -13.64
N LEU A 163 11.27 -16.43 -12.61
CA LEU A 163 12.62 -16.96 -12.67
C LEU A 163 12.64 -18.50 -12.75
N TRP A 164 11.99 -19.06 -13.76
CA TRP A 164 12.00 -20.48 -14.10
C TRP A 164 12.68 -20.73 -15.45
N PRO A 165 13.29 -21.92 -15.67
CA PRO A 165 13.97 -22.23 -16.93
C PRO A 165 13.12 -21.98 -18.19
N ARG A 166 11.81 -22.26 -18.12
CA ARG A 166 10.85 -22.05 -19.22
C ARG A 166 10.66 -20.59 -19.66
N PHE A 167 11.02 -19.62 -18.81
CA PHE A 167 10.83 -18.19 -19.07
C PHE A 167 12.12 -17.48 -19.50
N ILE A 168 13.28 -18.16 -19.51
CA ILE A 168 14.57 -17.54 -19.84
C ILE A 168 14.49 -16.78 -21.16
N ASP A 169 13.91 -17.38 -22.20
CA ASP A 169 13.80 -16.78 -23.54
C ASP A 169 12.62 -15.81 -23.69
N LEU A 170 11.70 -15.78 -22.71
CA LEU A 170 10.50 -14.96 -22.73
C LEU A 170 10.67 -13.62 -22.00
N LEU A 171 11.58 -13.55 -21.02
CA LEU A 171 11.91 -12.30 -20.35
C LEU A 171 12.54 -11.30 -21.34
N ASP A 172 11.98 -10.11 -21.46
CA ASP A 172 12.47 -9.09 -22.39
C ASP A 172 13.77 -8.48 -21.85
N ARG A 173 14.81 -8.38 -22.68
CA ARG A 173 16.11 -7.82 -22.28
C ARG A 173 16.18 -6.35 -22.67
N ASP A 174 16.01 -5.47 -21.69
CA ASP A 174 15.85 -4.03 -21.90
C ASP A 174 17.16 -3.24 -21.82
N ALA A 175 18.19 -3.80 -21.18
CA ALA A 175 19.52 -3.23 -21.14
C ALA A 175 20.61 -4.30 -20.98
N GLY A 176 21.84 -3.95 -21.36
CA GLY A 176 23.03 -4.77 -21.13
C GLY A 176 23.11 -6.06 -21.95
N GLU A 177 24.33 -6.59 -22.08
CA GLU A 177 24.57 -7.81 -22.86
C GLU A 177 24.58 -9.06 -21.99
N ASP A 178 23.93 -10.11 -22.48
CA ASP A 178 24.04 -11.50 -21.99
C ASP A 178 23.95 -12.46 -23.18
N PRO A 179 25.06 -12.73 -23.87
CA PRO A 179 25.07 -13.59 -25.05
C PRO A 179 24.52 -14.98 -24.76
N GLY A 180 23.39 -15.30 -25.38
CA GLY A 180 22.67 -16.57 -25.16
C GLY A 180 22.05 -16.69 -23.77
N ARG A 181 21.80 -15.55 -23.08
CA ARG A 181 21.13 -15.50 -21.76
C ARG A 181 21.81 -16.38 -20.71
N ARG A 182 23.13 -16.54 -20.80
CA ARG A 182 23.90 -17.50 -20.00
C ARG A 182 24.00 -17.09 -18.55
N ALA A 183 24.10 -15.79 -18.27
CA ALA A 183 24.15 -15.30 -16.90
C ALA A 183 22.80 -15.51 -16.21
N LEU A 184 21.70 -15.16 -16.89
CA LEU A 184 20.34 -15.41 -16.41
C LEU A 184 20.07 -16.91 -16.18
N ALA A 185 20.43 -17.76 -17.13
CA ALA A 185 20.27 -19.20 -17.01
C ALA A 185 21.06 -19.80 -15.82
N ARG A 186 22.28 -19.30 -15.57
CA ARG A 186 23.07 -19.73 -14.40
C ARG A 186 22.43 -19.33 -13.08
N ALA A 187 21.91 -18.10 -12.97
CA ALA A 187 21.24 -17.63 -11.78
C ALA A 187 19.98 -18.48 -11.48
N ILE A 188 19.14 -18.73 -12.48
CA ILE A 188 17.94 -19.58 -12.37
C ILE A 188 18.31 -21.02 -11.97
N ALA A 189 19.36 -21.59 -12.56
CA ALA A 189 19.82 -22.93 -12.20
C ALA A 189 20.36 -23.01 -10.76
N GLY A 190 20.83 -21.90 -10.18
CA GLY A 190 21.18 -21.81 -8.76
C GLY A 190 19.96 -21.92 -7.86
N LEU A 191 18.85 -21.27 -8.24
CA LEU A 191 17.57 -21.35 -7.53
C LEU A 191 16.99 -22.77 -7.53
N ASP A 192 17.19 -23.55 -8.59
CA ASP A 192 16.69 -24.94 -8.70
C ASP A 192 17.35 -25.91 -7.71
N ARG A 193 18.55 -25.59 -7.22
CA ARG A 193 19.33 -26.47 -6.32
C ARG A 193 19.11 -26.17 -4.85
N ALA A 194 18.58 -24.99 -4.54
CA ALA A 194 18.41 -24.53 -3.18
C ALA A 194 17.35 -25.34 -2.44
N ILE A 195 17.61 -25.60 -1.16
CA ILE A 195 16.66 -26.18 -0.21
C ILE A 195 16.58 -25.25 1.03
N PRO A 196 15.55 -25.38 1.90
CA PRO A 196 15.40 -24.52 3.07
C PRO A 196 16.67 -24.42 3.92
N ALA A 197 17.36 -25.55 4.15
CA ALA A 197 18.57 -25.61 4.97
C ALA A 197 19.79 -24.87 4.38
N THR A 198 19.83 -24.69 3.06
CA THR A 198 20.96 -24.05 2.35
C THR A 198 20.61 -22.70 1.75
N PHE A 199 19.39 -22.19 2.01
CA PHE A 199 18.85 -20.97 1.39
C PHE A 199 19.84 -19.81 1.33
N ASN A 200 20.40 -19.42 2.48
CA ASN A 200 21.32 -18.27 2.57
C ASN A 200 22.58 -18.45 1.72
N THR A 201 23.01 -19.68 1.48
CA THR A 201 24.18 -19.98 0.65
C THR A 201 23.81 -20.11 -0.83
N ASP A 202 22.83 -20.96 -1.14
CA ASP A 202 22.51 -21.30 -2.53
C ASP A 202 21.75 -20.17 -3.24
N VAL A 203 20.72 -19.62 -2.59
CA VAL A 203 19.97 -18.47 -3.13
C VAL A 203 20.82 -17.21 -3.01
N GLY A 204 21.53 -17.02 -1.89
CA GLY A 204 22.43 -15.88 -1.68
C GLY A 204 23.63 -15.84 -2.63
N ALA A 205 23.98 -16.95 -3.29
CA ALA A 205 24.99 -16.95 -4.34
C ALA A 205 24.50 -16.31 -5.65
N VAL A 206 23.18 -16.25 -5.87
CA VAL A 206 22.57 -15.81 -7.15
C VAL A 206 21.57 -14.66 -6.99
N VAL A 207 21.13 -14.33 -5.78
CA VAL A 207 20.23 -13.22 -5.46
C VAL A 207 20.86 -12.39 -4.36
N ASP A 208 20.77 -11.06 -4.47
CA ASP A 208 21.08 -10.16 -3.36
C ASP A 208 19.96 -10.26 -2.32
N LEU A 209 20.13 -11.12 -1.30
CA LEU A 209 19.08 -11.43 -0.34
C LEU A 209 18.63 -10.24 0.51
N ASP A 210 19.55 -9.32 0.86
CA ASP A 210 19.17 -8.11 1.60
C ASP A 210 18.27 -7.22 0.73
N GLN A 211 18.70 -6.99 -0.51
CA GLN A 211 17.94 -6.19 -1.46
C GLN A 211 16.57 -6.82 -1.79
N ALA A 212 16.53 -8.15 -1.98
CA ALA A 212 15.29 -8.87 -2.30
C ALA A 212 14.27 -8.79 -1.15
N ARG A 213 14.71 -9.00 0.10
CA ARG A 213 13.83 -8.88 1.29
C ARG A 213 13.24 -7.48 1.39
N ARG A 214 14.07 -6.45 1.21
CA ARG A 214 13.64 -5.04 1.21
C ARG A 214 12.68 -4.75 0.07
N PHE A 215 12.95 -5.27 -1.13
CA PHE A 215 12.06 -5.10 -2.27
C PHE A 215 10.70 -5.74 -2.03
N PHE A 216 10.65 -7.00 -1.58
CA PHE A 216 9.39 -7.69 -1.25
C PHE A 216 8.63 -6.97 -0.14
N ALA A 217 9.33 -6.52 0.91
CA ALA A 217 8.71 -5.81 2.02
C ALA A 217 8.10 -4.49 1.54
N ALA A 218 8.75 -3.77 0.62
CA ALA A 218 8.19 -2.56 0.02
C ALA A 218 6.96 -2.86 -0.85
N GLU A 219 6.96 -3.94 -1.63
CA GLU A 219 5.77 -4.35 -2.38
C GLU A 219 4.59 -4.65 -1.46
N MET A 220 4.81 -5.29 -0.32
CA MET A 220 3.74 -5.55 0.65
C MET A 220 3.30 -4.28 1.38
N ALA A 221 4.26 -3.50 1.87
CA ALA A 221 4.02 -2.25 2.60
C ALA A 221 3.23 -1.23 1.78
N LEU A 222 3.50 -1.13 0.48
CA LEU A 222 2.85 -0.17 -0.41
C LEU A 222 1.63 -0.75 -1.15
N GLY A 223 1.25 -2.01 -0.88
CA GLY A 223 0.10 -2.64 -1.50
C GLY A 223 0.25 -2.90 -3.01
N HIS A 224 1.45 -3.27 -3.47
CA HIS A 224 1.73 -3.63 -4.87
C HIS A 224 1.17 -5.03 -5.19
N TRP A 225 -0.15 -5.10 -5.30
CA TRP A 225 -0.92 -6.34 -5.46
C TRP A 225 -0.64 -7.09 -6.77
N ASP A 226 -0.17 -6.41 -7.81
CA ASP A 226 0.21 -6.98 -9.10
C ASP A 226 1.72 -6.85 -9.41
N GLY A 227 2.53 -6.67 -8.37
CA GLY A 227 3.99 -6.70 -8.43
C GLY A 227 4.59 -8.10 -8.53
N TYR A 228 5.91 -8.19 -8.41
CA TYR A 228 6.64 -9.45 -8.56
C TYR A 228 6.19 -10.47 -7.51
N ALA A 229 6.21 -10.06 -6.23
CA ALA A 229 5.93 -10.95 -5.11
C ALA A 229 4.52 -11.54 -5.21
N ASN A 230 3.51 -10.74 -5.57
CA ASN A 230 2.12 -11.18 -5.60
C ASN A 230 1.70 -11.89 -6.89
N GLN A 231 1.99 -11.31 -8.06
CA GLN A 231 1.45 -11.82 -9.34
C GLN A 231 2.52 -12.11 -10.40
N ARG A 232 3.81 -11.89 -10.11
CA ARG A 232 4.91 -12.05 -11.08
C ARG A 232 4.67 -11.15 -12.30
N ASN A 233 4.43 -9.89 -12.02
CA ASN A 233 4.21 -8.85 -13.01
C ASN A 233 4.87 -7.55 -12.52
N ASN A 234 4.98 -6.53 -13.38
CA ASN A 234 5.43 -5.19 -13.00
C ASN A 234 6.80 -5.17 -12.28
N TYR A 235 7.77 -5.90 -12.82
CA TYR A 235 9.12 -5.95 -12.26
C TYR A 235 10.21 -6.04 -13.32
N PHE A 236 11.40 -5.58 -12.94
CA PHE A 236 12.63 -6.00 -13.60
C PHE A 236 13.50 -6.80 -12.65
N VAL A 237 14.38 -7.60 -13.24
CA VAL A 237 15.52 -8.21 -12.55
C VAL A 237 16.82 -7.80 -13.24
N TYR A 238 17.74 -7.29 -12.43
CA TYR A 238 19.05 -6.83 -12.85
C TYR A 238 20.12 -7.82 -12.40
N LEU A 239 20.99 -8.25 -13.31
CA LEU A 239 22.17 -9.05 -12.96
C LEU A 239 23.36 -8.12 -12.75
N ARG A 240 23.72 -7.93 -11.49
CA ARG A 240 24.81 -7.04 -11.09
C ARG A 240 26.16 -7.59 -11.54
N PRO A 241 26.97 -6.85 -12.33
CA PRO A 241 28.25 -7.35 -12.85
C PRO A 241 29.28 -7.72 -11.79
N SER A 242 29.36 -6.97 -10.69
CA SER A 242 30.39 -7.16 -9.66
C SER A 242 30.35 -8.53 -8.98
N ASP A 243 29.17 -9.14 -8.82
CA ASP A 243 28.99 -10.40 -8.11
C ASP A 243 28.04 -11.41 -8.80
N GLY A 244 27.43 -11.02 -9.91
CA GLY A 244 26.52 -11.87 -10.69
C GLY A 244 25.17 -12.12 -10.00
N ARG A 245 24.81 -11.35 -8.97
CA ARG A 245 23.56 -11.53 -8.24
C ARG A 245 22.41 -10.77 -8.89
N LEU A 246 21.22 -11.37 -8.79
CA LEU A 246 19.95 -10.78 -9.18
C LEU A 246 19.52 -9.72 -8.17
N VAL A 247 19.05 -8.59 -8.67
CA VAL A 247 18.54 -7.44 -7.93
C VAL A 247 17.18 -7.06 -8.52
N PHE A 248 16.15 -6.94 -7.69
CA PHE A 248 14.78 -6.67 -8.13
C PHE A 248 14.49 -5.17 -8.23
N LEU A 249 13.76 -4.74 -9.25
CA LEU A 249 13.42 -3.33 -9.46
C LEU A 249 11.90 -3.19 -9.68
N PRO A 250 11.25 -2.17 -9.09
CA PRO A 250 9.82 -1.97 -9.26
C PRO A 250 9.51 -1.42 -10.64
N TRP A 251 8.36 -1.82 -11.17
CA TRP A 251 7.74 -1.24 -12.37
C TRP A 251 6.24 -1.14 -12.17
N GLY A 252 5.51 -0.49 -13.10
CA GLY A 252 4.04 -0.48 -13.10
C GLY A 252 3.39 -0.05 -11.77
N THR A 253 3.94 0.97 -11.10
CA THR A 253 3.55 1.32 -9.72
C THR A 253 2.37 2.30 -9.64
N ASP A 254 1.50 2.35 -10.64
CA ASP A 254 0.36 3.28 -10.71
C ASP A 254 -0.88 2.80 -9.93
N GLN A 255 -0.81 1.60 -9.34
CA GLN A 255 -1.93 0.92 -8.68
C GLN A 255 -1.62 0.54 -7.22
N LEU A 256 -0.71 1.28 -6.58
CA LEU A 256 -0.33 1.12 -5.17
C LEU A 256 -1.27 1.90 -4.23
N PHE A 257 -1.18 1.57 -2.94
CA PHE A 257 -1.94 2.19 -1.84
C PHE A 257 -3.46 2.01 -1.91
N ARG A 258 -3.94 0.86 -2.38
CA ARG A 258 -5.40 0.64 -2.55
C ARG A 258 -5.86 -0.80 -2.36
N ARG A 259 -4.93 -1.75 -2.32
CA ARG A 259 -5.23 -3.17 -2.18
C ARG A 259 -4.33 -3.76 -1.13
N THR A 260 -4.95 -4.39 -0.14
CA THR A 260 -4.23 -5.13 0.89
C THR A 260 -3.45 -6.27 0.24
N THR A 261 -2.27 -6.50 0.81
CA THR A 261 -1.42 -7.62 0.46
C THR A 261 -1.09 -8.36 1.74
N ASP A 262 -1.10 -9.68 1.67
CA ASP A 262 -0.65 -10.53 2.76
C ASP A 262 0.87 -10.69 2.61
N PRO A 263 1.66 -10.39 3.66
CA PRO A 263 3.11 -10.39 3.56
C PRO A 263 3.72 -11.76 3.26
N PHE A 264 2.94 -12.84 3.27
CA PHE A 264 3.38 -14.21 3.05
C PHE A 264 2.61 -14.95 1.93
N ALA A 265 1.50 -14.41 1.40
CA ALA A 265 0.63 -15.09 0.42
C ALA A 265 0.94 -14.81 -1.06
N GLY A 266 2.12 -14.29 -1.39
CA GLY A 266 2.56 -14.04 -2.77
C GLY A 266 2.88 -15.32 -3.58
N ARG A 267 3.18 -15.15 -4.88
CA ARG A 267 3.40 -16.21 -5.89
C ARG A 267 4.76 -16.18 -6.58
N GLY A 268 5.53 -15.09 -6.46
CA GLY A 268 6.86 -14.99 -7.07
C GLY A 268 7.80 -16.06 -6.53
N ARG A 269 8.60 -16.69 -7.39
CA ARG A 269 9.44 -17.85 -7.01
C ARG A 269 10.38 -17.52 -5.86
N VAL A 270 11.19 -16.47 -6.02
CA VAL A 270 12.17 -16.08 -4.98
C VAL A 270 11.46 -15.56 -3.75
N PHE A 271 10.32 -14.88 -3.94
CA PHE A 271 9.45 -14.48 -2.84
C PHE A 271 8.94 -15.70 -2.05
N ARG A 272 8.42 -16.75 -2.69
CA ARG A 272 7.97 -17.99 -2.02
C ARG A 272 9.11 -18.66 -1.27
N MET A 273 10.29 -18.77 -1.89
CA MET A 273 11.46 -19.29 -1.18
C MET A 273 11.79 -18.45 0.07
N CYS A 274 11.56 -17.14 0.03
CA CYS A 274 11.77 -16.28 1.18
C CYS A 274 10.66 -16.39 2.24
N ALA A 275 9.40 -16.29 1.82
CA ALA A 275 8.23 -16.30 2.68
C ALA A 275 8.01 -17.68 3.33
N ASP A 276 8.36 -18.78 2.65
CA ASP A 276 8.14 -20.14 3.16
C ASP A 276 9.29 -20.66 4.01
N TRP A 277 10.51 -20.13 3.85
CA TRP A 277 11.70 -20.68 4.51
C TRP A 277 12.20 -19.73 5.59
N LEU A 278 12.26 -20.23 6.82
CA LEU A 278 12.52 -19.45 8.03
C LEU A 278 13.80 -18.58 7.94
N ALA A 279 14.85 -19.11 7.30
CA ALA A 279 16.12 -18.43 7.07
C ALA A 279 15.99 -17.07 6.34
N CYS A 280 14.92 -16.88 5.58
CA CYS A 280 14.59 -15.60 4.95
C CYS A 280 13.38 -14.93 5.59
N ARG A 281 12.37 -15.72 5.96
CA ARG A 281 11.09 -15.24 6.49
C ARG A 281 11.27 -14.32 7.70
N LEU A 282 12.14 -14.69 8.63
CA LEU A 282 12.40 -13.89 9.84
C LEU A 282 12.99 -12.50 9.54
N PRO A 283 14.16 -12.36 8.89
CA PRO A 283 14.70 -11.04 8.57
C PRO A 283 13.83 -10.25 7.58
N TYR A 284 13.06 -10.94 6.73
CA TYR A 284 12.06 -10.31 5.89
C TYR A 284 10.93 -9.68 6.72
N ALA A 285 10.38 -10.40 7.70
CA ALA A 285 9.34 -9.90 8.58
C ALA A 285 9.77 -8.68 9.40
N GLU A 286 11.01 -8.67 9.89
CA GLU A 286 11.60 -7.47 10.53
C GLU A 286 11.56 -6.25 9.60
N THR A 287 11.84 -6.47 8.30
CA THR A 287 11.80 -5.41 7.30
C THR A 287 10.37 -4.95 7.00
N VAL A 288 9.40 -5.87 6.95
CA VAL A 288 7.97 -5.53 6.80
C VAL A 288 7.50 -4.67 7.97
N SER A 289 7.86 -5.04 9.21
CA SER A 289 7.54 -4.25 10.41
C SER A 289 8.15 -2.84 10.33
N ALA A 290 9.43 -2.73 9.97
CA ALA A 290 10.11 -1.44 9.86
C ALA A 290 9.47 -0.53 8.79
N TYR A 291 8.98 -1.10 7.68
CA TYR A 291 8.30 -0.31 6.65
C TYR A 291 6.87 0.05 7.04
N ALA A 292 6.17 -0.78 7.81
CA ALA A 292 4.89 -0.41 8.42
C ALA A 292 5.05 0.83 9.32
N ASP A 293 6.06 0.83 10.19
CA ASP A 293 6.39 1.99 11.04
C ASP A 293 6.74 3.23 10.21
N ALA A 294 7.54 3.07 9.15
CA ALA A 294 7.93 4.17 8.28
C ALA A 294 6.76 4.76 7.48
N ILE A 295 5.73 3.95 7.16
CA ILE A 295 4.50 4.43 6.53
C ILE A 295 3.67 5.24 7.52
N GLU A 296 3.48 4.71 8.74
CA GLU A 296 2.71 5.36 9.81
C GLU A 296 3.32 6.70 10.26
N GLN A 297 4.66 6.81 10.25
CA GLN A 297 5.37 8.03 10.60
C GLN A 297 5.39 9.10 9.49
N HIS A 298 5.02 8.74 8.26
CA HIS A 298 5.09 9.65 7.12
C HIS A 298 3.75 10.33 6.86
N ASP A 299 3.75 11.65 6.75
CA ASP A 299 2.55 12.43 6.45
C ASP A 299 2.22 12.37 4.94
N PHE A 300 1.59 11.26 4.54
CA PHE A 300 1.13 11.05 3.17
C PHE A 300 0.03 12.04 2.77
N ALA A 301 -0.82 12.47 3.70
CA ALA A 301 -1.87 13.44 3.42
C ALA A 301 -1.26 14.78 2.97
N ALA A 302 -0.25 15.27 3.68
CA ALA A 302 0.47 16.49 3.29
C ALA A 302 1.22 16.32 1.96
N GLU A 303 1.83 15.16 1.69
CA GLU A 303 2.49 14.88 0.40
C GLU A 303 1.48 14.88 -0.76
N ILE A 304 0.33 14.23 -0.58
CA ILE A 304 -0.78 14.20 -1.55
C ILE A 304 -1.31 15.61 -1.82
N ASP A 305 -1.56 16.40 -0.77
CA ASP A 305 -2.01 17.79 -0.88
C ASP A 305 -1.01 18.65 -1.66
N GLN A 306 0.29 18.48 -1.39
CA GLN A 306 1.34 19.19 -2.11
C GLN A 306 1.33 18.82 -3.60
N LEU A 307 1.21 17.53 -3.92
CA LEU A 307 1.13 17.07 -5.31
C LEU A 307 -0.10 17.66 -6.00
N TRP A 308 -1.26 17.70 -5.33
CA TRP A 308 -2.49 18.27 -5.90
C TRP A 308 -2.43 19.76 -6.15
N ARG A 309 -1.74 20.53 -5.29
CA ARG A 309 -1.47 21.97 -5.58
C ARG A 309 -0.72 22.16 -6.89
N VAL A 310 0.10 21.18 -7.30
CA VAL A 310 0.89 21.23 -8.52
C VAL A 310 0.13 20.69 -9.73
N ILE A 311 -0.51 19.52 -9.61
CA ILE A 311 -1.12 18.82 -10.75
C ILE A 311 -2.58 19.20 -10.99
N GLY A 312 -3.28 19.72 -9.98
CA GLY A 312 -4.71 20.07 -10.02
C GLY A 312 -5.11 20.93 -11.22
N PRO A 313 -4.44 22.08 -11.46
CA PRO A 313 -4.77 22.95 -12.58
C PRO A 313 -4.64 22.29 -13.96
N ALA A 314 -3.64 21.41 -14.14
CA ALA A 314 -3.45 20.67 -15.39
C ALA A 314 -4.51 19.56 -15.54
N GLN A 315 -4.84 18.86 -14.44
CA GLN A 315 -5.88 17.84 -14.42
C GLN A 315 -7.28 18.41 -14.72
N GLU A 316 -7.62 19.60 -14.22
CA GLU A 316 -8.92 20.24 -14.45
C GLU A 316 -9.13 20.67 -15.91
N ARG A 317 -8.05 21.00 -16.62
CA ARG A 317 -8.09 21.37 -18.04
C ARG A 317 -7.90 20.17 -18.98
N ASP A 318 -7.59 19.00 -18.47
CA ASP A 318 -7.34 17.79 -19.25
C ASP A 318 -8.60 17.35 -20.01
N PRO A 319 -8.66 17.50 -21.35
CA PRO A 319 -9.86 17.20 -22.11
C PRO A 319 -10.04 15.70 -22.37
N LYS A 320 -9.03 14.87 -22.06
CA LYS A 320 -9.01 13.44 -22.34
C LYS A 320 -9.01 12.59 -21.05
N THR A 321 -9.15 13.22 -19.87
CA THR A 321 -9.22 12.50 -18.60
C THR A 321 -10.41 11.55 -18.55
N SER A 322 -10.18 10.33 -18.07
CA SER A 322 -11.23 9.35 -17.75
C SER A 322 -11.75 9.49 -16.32
N THR A 323 -11.18 10.40 -15.53
CA THR A 323 -11.47 10.56 -14.10
C THR A 323 -12.20 11.87 -13.86
N ASN A 324 -13.41 11.78 -13.31
CA ASN A 324 -14.21 12.92 -12.88
C ASN A 324 -13.87 13.30 -11.42
N PRO A 325 -14.32 14.48 -10.92
CA PRO A 325 -14.00 14.94 -9.57
C PRO A 325 -14.47 14.02 -8.43
N GLU A 326 -15.65 13.40 -8.57
CA GLU A 326 -16.22 12.47 -7.57
C GLU A 326 -15.37 11.21 -7.46
N ARG A 327 -15.14 10.51 -8.58
CA ARG A 327 -14.31 9.31 -8.63
C ARG A 327 -12.88 9.54 -8.16
N ARG A 328 -12.36 10.76 -8.34
CA ARG A 328 -11.07 11.15 -7.77
C ARG A 328 -11.16 11.24 -6.24
N ALA A 329 -12.18 11.91 -5.72
CA ALA A 329 -12.37 12.06 -4.28
C ALA A 329 -12.46 10.68 -3.61
N ASP A 330 -13.30 9.80 -4.14
CA ASP A 330 -13.44 8.41 -3.66
C ASP A 330 -12.08 7.68 -3.69
N ALA A 331 -11.33 7.78 -4.80
CA ALA A 331 -10.05 7.10 -4.92
C ALA A 331 -8.96 7.65 -3.97
N LEU A 332 -9.03 8.94 -3.60
CA LEU A 332 -8.12 9.55 -2.63
C LEU A 332 -8.51 9.15 -1.20
N GLU A 333 -9.81 9.07 -0.90
CA GLU A 333 -10.32 8.55 0.36
C GLU A 333 -9.89 7.09 0.56
N ASP A 334 -10.13 6.22 -0.42
CA ASP A 334 -9.68 4.83 -0.43
C ASP A 334 -8.16 4.72 -0.19
N MET A 335 -7.38 5.60 -0.82
CA MET A 335 -5.92 5.63 -0.69
C MET A 335 -5.48 6.01 0.72
N LEU A 336 -6.10 7.04 1.32
CA LEU A 336 -5.80 7.48 2.68
C LEU A 336 -6.25 6.45 3.72
N GLU A 337 -7.41 5.82 3.52
CA GLU A 337 -7.88 4.73 4.39
C GLU A 337 -6.91 3.55 4.34
N PHE A 338 -6.45 3.16 3.13
CA PHE A 338 -5.43 2.14 2.99
C PHE A 338 -4.16 2.51 3.76
N ILE A 339 -3.63 3.72 3.55
CA ILE A 339 -2.37 4.17 4.17
C ILE A 339 -2.48 4.14 5.70
N ALA A 340 -3.62 4.54 6.25
CA ALA A 340 -3.85 4.55 7.69
C ALA A 340 -3.99 3.13 8.28
N ALA A 341 -4.74 2.24 7.62
CA ALA A 341 -5.09 0.93 8.17
C ALA A 341 -4.05 -0.17 7.87
N HIS A 342 -3.30 -0.06 6.77
CA HIS A 342 -2.43 -1.14 6.30
C HIS A 342 -1.23 -1.45 7.21
N PRO A 343 -0.57 -0.50 7.88
CA PRO A 343 0.50 -0.80 8.84
C PRO A 343 0.08 -1.79 9.93
N GLU A 344 -1.10 -1.58 10.53
CA GLU A 344 -1.62 -2.48 11.56
C GLU A 344 -1.97 -3.86 10.97
N ARG A 345 -2.57 -3.90 9.77
CA ARG A 345 -2.84 -5.17 9.07
C ARG A 345 -1.57 -5.99 8.84
N LEU A 346 -0.48 -5.33 8.47
CA LEU A 346 0.83 -5.98 8.34
C LEU A 346 1.32 -6.51 9.69
N ARG A 347 1.33 -5.68 10.74
CA ARG A 347 1.76 -6.12 12.08
C ARG A 347 0.95 -7.32 12.58
N ASN A 348 -0.36 -7.33 12.31
CA ASN A 348 -1.23 -8.45 12.67
C ASN A 348 -0.87 -9.72 11.88
N ALA A 349 -0.57 -9.62 10.58
CA ALA A 349 -0.08 -10.75 9.80
C ALA A 349 1.30 -11.25 10.28
N LEU A 350 2.13 -10.36 10.82
CA LEU A 350 3.44 -10.70 11.39
C LEU A 350 3.37 -11.36 12.77
N ARG A 351 2.21 -11.53 13.41
CA ARG A 351 2.13 -12.32 14.65
C ARG A 351 2.51 -13.79 14.41
N CYS A 352 2.19 -14.30 13.23
CA CYS A 352 2.50 -15.65 12.79
C CYS A 352 3.82 -15.71 11.97
N LEU A 353 4.98 -15.59 12.65
CA LEU A 353 6.29 -15.62 11.97
C LEU A 353 6.85 -17.01 11.72
N ASP A 354 6.66 -17.96 12.62
CA ASP A 354 7.06 -19.34 12.42
C ASP A 354 5.84 -20.25 12.58
N PRO A 355 5.27 -20.78 11.48
CA PRO A 355 4.11 -21.66 11.55
C PRO A 355 4.38 -23.02 12.19
N SER A 356 5.62 -23.30 12.55
CA SER A 356 6.03 -24.52 13.25
C SER A 356 6.54 -24.29 14.67
N ALA A 357 6.63 -23.04 15.13
CA ALA A 357 7.05 -22.73 16.48
C ALA A 357 5.87 -22.74 17.45
N ASP A 358 6.13 -23.30 18.62
CA ASP A 358 5.42 -23.05 19.88
C ASP A 358 6.42 -22.23 20.70
N ALA A 359 6.22 -20.91 20.75
CA ALA A 359 7.25 -19.96 21.13
C ALA A 359 7.51 -19.92 22.64
N ASP A 360 6.50 -20.19 23.45
CA ASP A 360 6.56 -20.19 24.91
C ASP A 360 6.32 -21.57 25.56
N GLY A 361 5.98 -22.59 24.77
CA GLY A 361 5.94 -23.99 25.16
C GLY A 361 4.61 -24.43 25.75
N ASP A 362 3.51 -23.75 25.45
CA ASP A 362 2.17 -24.04 25.96
C ASP A 362 1.43 -25.14 25.15
N GLY A 363 1.99 -25.53 24.00
CA GLY A 363 1.43 -26.52 23.08
C GLY A 363 0.57 -25.94 21.96
N THR A 364 0.38 -24.62 21.92
CA THR A 364 -0.22 -23.87 20.82
C THR A 364 0.89 -23.34 19.92
N LEU A 365 0.74 -23.50 18.61
CA LEU A 365 1.68 -22.89 17.68
C LEU A 365 1.42 -21.38 17.60
N SER A 366 2.46 -20.57 17.43
CA SER A 366 2.36 -19.11 17.22
C SER A 366 1.36 -18.71 16.13
N CYS A 367 1.20 -19.59 15.14
CA CYS A 367 0.32 -19.41 14.00
C CYS A 367 -1.07 -20.06 14.15
N ALA A 368 -1.34 -20.74 15.25
CA ALA A 368 -2.59 -21.43 15.55
C ALA A 368 -3.58 -20.60 16.39
N GLY A 369 -3.33 -19.29 16.51
CA GLY A 369 -4.20 -18.37 17.24
C GLY A 369 -3.65 -17.92 18.59
N ASP A 370 -2.42 -18.30 18.94
CA ASP A 370 -1.71 -17.74 20.09
C ASP A 370 -1.62 -16.22 19.96
N CYS A 371 -2.21 -15.51 20.91
CA CYS A 371 -2.25 -14.06 20.94
C CYS A 371 -1.08 -13.45 21.74
N ASN A 372 -0.26 -14.26 22.43
CA ASN A 372 0.95 -13.83 23.12
C ASN A 372 2.01 -14.94 23.25
N ASP A 373 2.80 -15.10 22.19
CA ASP A 373 3.99 -15.98 22.05
C ASP A 373 5.13 -15.84 23.08
N ARG A 374 4.94 -15.08 24.16
CA ARG A 374 5.93 -14.86 25.22
C ARG A 374 5.41 -15.26 26.59
N ASP A 375 4.15 -15.65 26.70
CA ASP A 375 3.49 -15.95 27.95
C ASP A 375 2.62 -17.20 27.81
N PRO A 376 3.08 -18.36 28.32
CA PRO A 376 2.43 -19.65 28.09
C PRO A 376 1.09 -19.80 28.83
N THR A 377 0.57 -18.72 29.40
CA THR A 377 -0.74 -18.63 30.04
C THR A 377 -1.80 -17.96 29.16
N ILE A 378 -1.40 -17.40 28.01
CA ILE A 378 -2.27 -16.65 27.10
C ILE A 378 -2.30 -17.37 25.75
N TYR A 379 -3.38 -18.11 25.49
CA TYR A 379 -3.53 -18.94 24.30
C TYR A 379 -5.01 -19.28 24.04
N PRO A 380 -5.38 -19.71 22.81
CA PRO A 380 -6.75 -20.07 22.47
C PRO A 380 -7.38 -21.05 23.47
N ASN A 381 -8.52 -20.66 24.04
CA ASN A 381 -9.25 -21.42 25.06
C ASN A 381 -8.51 -21.59 26.40
N ALA A 382 -7.54 -20.72 26.72
CA ALA A 382 -7.06 -20.58 28.09
C ALA A 382 -8.20 -20.16 29.04
N PHE A 383 -7.96 -20.24 30.35
CA PHE A 383 -8.92 -19.69 31.31
C PHE A 383 -8.58 -18.24 31.59
N ASP A 384 -9.54 -17.34 31.41
CA ASP A 384 -9.36 -15.94 31.81
C ASP A 384 -9.14 -15.82 33.32
N THR A 385 -8.15 -15.01 33.68
CA THR A 385 -7.93 -14.59 35.06
C THR A 385 -8.69 -13.30 35.29
N CYS A 386 -9.81 -13.39 36.00
CA CYS A 386 -10.68 -12.24 36.20
C CYS A 386 -9.95 -11.04 36.83
N ASP A 387 -10.25 -9.84 36.33
CA ASP A 387 -9.80 -8.52 36.82
C ASP A 387 -8.32 -8.16 36.55
N ASP A 388 -7.64 -8.85 35.63
CA ASP A 388 -6.27 -8.48 35.23
C ASP A 388 -6.16 -7.74 33.89
N GLU A 389 -7.30 -7.52 33.22
CA GLU A 389 -7.43 -6.79 31.94
C GLU A 389 -6.62 -7.42 30.77
N ILE A 390 -6.31 -8.70 30.90
CA ILE A 390 -5.69 -9.50 29.85
C ILE A 390 -6.77 -10.40 29.23
N ASP A 391 -6.67 -10.64 27.92
CA ASP A 391 -7.49 -11.60 27.17
C ASP A 391 -6.63 -12.86 27.06
N GLN A 392 -6.78 -13.78 28.02
CA GLN A 392 -5.94 -14.97 28.08
C GLN A 392 -6.37 -15.99 27.04
N ASP A 393 -7.67 -16.08 26.74
CA ASP A 393 -8.21 -17.10 25.85
C ASP A 393 -8.21 -16.73 24.36
N CYS A 394 -7.72 -15.54 24.03
CA CYS A 394 -7.62 -14.97 22.70
C CYS A 394 -8.98 -14.81 21.99
N SER A 395 -10.09 -14.69 22.74
CA SER A 395 -11.43 -14.47 22.21
C SER A 395 -11.64 -13.06 21.66
N GLY A 396 -10.73 -12.14 21.97
CA GLY A 396 -10.84 -10.70 21.72
C GLY A 396 -11.51 -9.95 22.86
N PHE A 397 -11.84 -10.63 23.97
CA PHE A 397 -12.61 -10.09 25.09
C PHE A 397 -11.89 -10.41 26.40
N THR A 398 -11.64 -9.39 27.23
CA THR A 398 -11.08 -9.60 28.58
C THR A 398 -12.16 -10.03 29.56
N ASP A 399 -11.84 -10.93 30.48
CA ASP A 399 -12.69 -11.37 31.60
C ASP A 399 -14.02 -12.00 31.18
N ASP A 400 -14.11 -12.66 30.02
CA ASP A 400 -15.40 -13.12 29.47
C ASP A 400 -15.76 -14.57 29.84
N ALA A 401 -14.85 -15.26 30.54
CA ALA A 401 -15.09 -16.59 31.09
C ALA A 401 -16.35 -16.63 31.98
N GLU A 402 -17.04 -17.77 31.98
CA GLU A 402 -18.27 -17.99 32.77
C GLU A 402 -18.08 -17.72 34.28
N ALA A 403 -16.85 -17.91 34.77
CA ALA A 403 -16.48 -17.68 36.17
C ALA A 403 -16.31 -16.19 36.52
N CYS A 404 -16.12 -15.30 35.53
CA CYS A 404 -15.90 -13.88 35.78
C CYS A 404 -17.23 -13.13 36.03
N PRO A 405 -17.23 -12.15 36.95
CA PRO A 405 -18.43 -11.34 37.20
C PRO A 405 -18.81 -10.51 35.97
N VAL A 406 -20.02 -10.71 35.44
CA VAL A 406 -20.52 -10.06 34.19
C VAL A 406 -20.38 -8.53 34.21
N CYS A 407 -20.53 -7.92 35.38
CA CYS A 407 -20.47 -6.48 35.56
C CYS A 407 -19.54 -6.14 36.72
N ARG A 408 -18.73 -5.09 36.52
CA ARG A 408 -17.87 -4.55 37.57
C ARG A 408 -18.33 -3.18 38.04
N THR A 409 -18.38 -3.03 39.35
CA THR A 409 -18.66 -1.74 40.00
C THR A 409 -17.46 -0.82 39.93
N THR A 410 -17.68 0.39 39.42
CA THR A 410 -16.71 1.49 39.45
C THR A 410 -17.35 2.72 40.08
N VAL A 411 -16.57 3.51 40.81
CA VAL A 411 -17.05 4.70 41.51
C VAL A 411 -16.36 5.92 40.90
N ALA A 412 -17.15 6.79 40.28
CA ALA A 412 -16.67 8.03 39.71
C ALA A 412 -16.21 9.00 40.81
N PRO A 413 -15.33 9.96 40.51
CA PRO A 413 -14.92 11.01 41.46
C PRO A 413 -16.10 11.81 42.04
N THR A 414 -17.20 11.91 41.29
CA THR A 414 -18.47 12.52 41.71
C THR A 414 -19.22 11.74 42.79
N GLY A 415 -18.78 10.51 43.09
CA GLY A 415 -19.46 9.56 43.99
C GLY A 415 -20.53 8.70 43.30
N ALA A 416 -20.80 8.93 42.00
CA ALA A 416 -21.69 8.08 41.23
C ALA A 416 -21.10 6.67 41.05
N THR A 417 -21.96 5.65 41.11
CA THR A 417 -21.56 4.26 40.93
C THR A 417 -22.03 3.76 39.57
N PHE A 418 -21.12 3.22 38.77
CA PHE A 418 -21.39 2.65 37.46
C PHE A 418 -21.07 1.15 37.44
N LEU A 419 -21.84 0.39 36.65
CA LEU A 419 -21.54 -1.00 36.33
C LEU A 419 -21.01 -1.08 34.90
N LEU A 420 -19.79 -1.58 34.74
CA LEU A 420 -19.20 -1.86 33.43
C LEU A 420 -19.41 -3.34 33.13
N CYS A 421 -20.35 -3.63 32.23
CA CYS A 421 -20.69 -5.00 31.83
C CYS A 421 -20.05 -5.33 30.47
N HIS A 422 -19.24 -6.39 30.41
CA HIS A 422 -18.31 -6.63 29.29
C HIS A 422 -18.78 -7.69 28.27
N ARG A 423 -19.99 -8.24 28.41
CA ARG A 423 -20.53 -9.23 27.46
C ARG A 423 -21.15 -8.54 26.23
N PRO A 424 -20.78 -8.97 25.00
CA PRO A 424 -21.37 -8.42 23.77
C PRO A 424 -22.83 -8.86 23.65
N GLU A 425 -23.72 -7.87 23.62
CA GLU A 425 -25.17 -8.10 23.59
C GLU A 425 -25.85 -7.14 22.59
N SER A 426 -27.01 -7.53 22.07
CA SER A 426 -27.90 -6.60 21.33
C SER A 426 -28.48 -5.55 22.28
N TYR A 427 -28.87 -4.33 21.87
CA TYR A 427 -29.32 -3.26 22.80
C TYR A 427 -30.37 -3.66 23.86
N SER A 428 -31.25 -4.63 23.57
CA SER A 428 -32.17 -5.20 24.57
C SER A 428 -31.47 -6.02 25.66
N GLY A 429 -30.36 -6.68 25.35
CA GLY A 429 -29.56 -7.50 26.26
C GLY A 429 -28.92 -6.72 27.41
N PRO A 430 -28.17 -5.62 27.19
CA PRO A 430 -27.63 -4.79 28.26
C PRO A 430 -28.69 -4.29 29.22
N THR A 431 -29.89 -3.96 28.73
CA THR A 431 -31.01 -3.55 29.60
C THR A 431 -31.40 -4.67 30.57
N THR A 432 -31.49 -5.91 30.08
CA THR A 432 -31.75 -7.09 30.92
C THR A 432 -30.60 -7.37 31.89
N VAL A 433 -29.35 -7.31 31.42
CA VAL A 433 -28.15 -7.54 32.25
C VAL A 433 -28.07 -6.54 33.39
N CYS A 434 -28.24 -5.24 33.12
CA CYS A 434 -28.28 -4.22 34.17
C CYS A 434 -29.41 -4.49 35.17
N ALA A 435 -30.61 -4.84 34.68
CA ALA A 435 -31.76 -5.13 35.54
C ALA A 435 -31.52 -6.34 36.46
N GLU A 436 -30.84 -7.39 35.98
CA GLU A 436 -30.44 -8.54 36.79
C GLU A 436 -29.43 -8.19 37.88
N GLN A 437 -28.61 -7.16 37.65
CA GLN A 437 -27.72 -6.56 38.66
C GLN A 437 -28.41 -5.53 39.57
N GLY A 438 -29.72 -5.34 39.43
CA GLY A 438 -30.48 -4.33 40.18
C GLY A 438 -30.14 -2.89 39.79
N ALA A 439 -29.68 -2.68 38.55
CA ALA A 439 -29.27 -1.39 37.98
C ALA A 439 -30.00 -1.10 36.65
N GLU A 440 -29.73 0.06 36.07
CA GLU A 440 -30.21 0.45 34.74
C GLU A 440 -29.03 0.89 33.86
N LEU A 441 -29.25 0.98 32.54
CA LEU A 441 -28.24 1.49 31.62
C LEU A 441 -27.84 2.92 32.01
N ALA A 442 -26.53 3.20 31.99
CA ALA A 442 -25.96 4.39 32.59
C ALA A 442 -26.54 5.69 32.05
N SER A 443 -26.87 6.61 32.95
CA SER A 443 -27.05 8.03 32.66
C SER A 443 -25.74 8.78 32.90
N VAL A 444 -25.28 9.53 31.90
CA VAL A 444 -24.07 10.36 32.01
C VAL A 444 -24.49 11.82 32.11
N ARG A 445 -24.23 12.45 33.24
CA ARG A 445 -24.87 13.73 33.61
C ARG A 445 -23.89 14.89 33.70
N SER A 446 -22.61 14.66 33.38
CA SER A 446 -21.58 15.71 33.35
C SER A 446 -20.39 15.31 32.49
N ALA A 447 -19.59 16.31 32.09
CA ALA A 447 -18.33 16.08 31.38
C ALA A 447 -17.31 15.28 32.20
N GLU A 448 -17.37 15.36 33.54
CA GLU A 448 -16.51 14.58 34.43
C GLU A 448 -16.92 13.10 34.46
N GLU A 449 -18.22 12.81 34.51
CA GLU A 449 -18.74 11.44 34.40
C GLU A 449 -18.45 10.85 33.00
N GLU A 450 -18.61 11.63 31.93
CA GLU A 450 -18.29 11.21 30.56
C GLU A 450 -16.82 10.80 30.43
N ALA A 451 -15.90 11.67 30.85
CA ALA A 451 -14.47 11.38 30.77
C ALA A 451 -14.09 10.14 31.60
N PHE A 452 -14.70 9.97 32.78
CA PHE A 452 -14.46 8.82 33.64
C PHE A 452 -15.00 7.52 33.04
N VAL A 453 -16.26 7.52 32.59
CA VAL A 453 -16.91 6.33 32.02
C VAL A 453 -16.24 5.95 30.70
N ALA A 454 -15.90 6.90 29.83
CA ALA A 454 -15.11 6.66 28.62
C ALA A 454 -13.76 6.01 28.93
N ALA A 455 -12.98 6.59 29.86
CA ALA A 455 -11.68 6.05 30.23
C ALA A 455 -11.79 4.63 30.81
N ALA A 456 -12.76 4.40 31.70
CA ALA A 456 -12.98 3.08 32.31
C ALA A 456 -13.51 2.05 31.30
N ALA A 457 -14.33 2.46 30.34
CA ALA A 457 -14.87 1.61 29.28
C ALA A 457 -13.79 1.23 28.26
N PHE A 458 -12.99 2.18 27.79
CA PHE A 458 -11.99 1.96 26.73
C PHE A 458 -10.69 1.30 27.23
N ALA A 459 -10.40 1.36 28.53
CA ALA A 459 -9.33 0.55 29.13
C ALA A 459 -9.50 -0.95 28.85
N ARG A 460 -10.73 -1.41 28.62
CA ARG A 460 -11.08 -2.81 28.32
C ARG A 460 -11.00 -3.18 26.83
N ARG A 461 -10.35 -2.35 26.01
CA ARG A 461 -10.13 -2.56 24.56
C ARG A 461 -11.41 -2.79 23.74
N ARG A 462 -12.53 -2.22 24.19
CA ARG A 462 -13.82 -2.22 23.48
C ARG A 462 -14.09 -0.83 22.90
N THR A 463 -14.51 -0.75 21.66
CA THR A 463 -14.72 0.53 20.96
C THR A 463 -16.12 1.12 21.13
N ARG A 464 -17.11 0.36 21.65
CA ARG A 464 -18.50 0.82 21.81
C ARG A 464 -19.18 0.21 23.03
N TRP A 465 -19.90 1.04 23.78
CA TRP A 465 -20.63 0.64 24.99
C TRP A 465 -22.02 1.26 25.05
N PHE A 466 -23.04 0.47 25.37
CA PHE A 466 -24.41 0.96 25.48
C PHE A 466 -24.61 1.83 26.72
N ILE A 467 -25.35 2.93 26.54
CA ILE A 467 -25.80 3.82 27.62
C ILE A 467 -27.32 3.99 27.56
N GLY A 468 -27.91 4.57 28.61
CA GLY A 468 -29.36 4.65 28.77
C GLY A 468 -30.04 5.74 27.96
N LEU A 469 -29.32 6.50 27.12
CA LEU A 469 -29.89 7.63 26.39
C LEU A 469 -30.68 7.11 25.18
N ARG A 470 -31.90 7.61 24.99
CA ARG A 470 -32.75 7.23 23.86
C ARG A 470 -33.63 8.39 23.39
N PRO A 471 -34.17 8.33 22.16
CA PRO A 471 -35.21 9.24 21.72
C PRO A 471 -36.42 9.20 22.69
N GLY A 472 -36.94 10.39 22.98
CA GLY A 472 -38.15 10.61 23.76
C GLY A 472 -39.42 10.50 22.93
N ASP A 473 -40.58 10.68 23.57
CA ASP A 473 -41.90 10.53 22.93
C ASP A 473 -42.25 11.66 21.93
N LYS A 474 -41.44 12.72 21.89
CA LYS A 474 -41.58 13.84 20.95
C LYS A 474 -40.35 13.90 20.05
N ASP A 475 -40.56 14.35 18.81
CA ASP A 475 -39.47 14.61 17.86
C ASP A 475 -38.41 15.52 18.50
N ASP A 476 -37.14 15.21 18.23
CA ASP A 476 -35.95 15.91 18.73
C ASP A 476 -35.82 15.99 20.27
N THR A 477 -36.50 15.12 21.02
CA THR A 477 -36.31 14.99 22.47
C THR A 477 -35.53 13.72 22.82
N TRP A 478 -34.79 13.80 23.92
CA TRP A 478 -33.99 12.69 24.46
C TRP A 478 -34.36 12.45 25.92
N GLN A 479 -34.28 11.21 26.36
CA GLN A 479 -34.53 10.82 27.74
C GLN A 479 -33.59 9.69 28.17
N TRP A 480 -33.22 9.68 29.45
CA TRP A 480 -32.55 8.56 30.08
C TRP A 480 -33.57 7.48 30.49
N LEU A 481 -33.18 6.21 30.40
CA LEU A 481 -34.01 5.08 30.80
C LEU A 481 -34.38 5.12 32.30
N ASP A 482 -33.47 5.60 33.14
CA ASP A 482 -33.63 5.74 34.60
C ASP A 482 -34.50 6.95 35.01
N GLY A 483 -35.00 7.71 34.04
CA GLY A 483 -35.80 8.91 34.27
C GLY A 483 -35.02 10.12 34.77
N ALA A 484 -33.68 10.07 34.77
CA ALA A 484 -32.85 11.22 35.06
C ALA A 484 -33.08 12.36 34.04
N PRO A 485 -32.94 13.63 34.46
CA PRO A 485 -33.02 14.75 33.52
C PRO A 485 -31.85 14.73 32.54
N VAL A 486 -32.12 15.05 31.27
CA VAL A 486 -31.10 15.19 30.22
C VAL A 486 -30.53 16.62 30.27
N ASP A 487 -29.68 16.88 31.25
CA ASP A 487 -29.04 18.19 31.45
C ASP A 487 -27.64 18.28 30.79
N TYR A 488 -27.15 17.17 30.23
CA TYR A 488 -25.84 17.04 29.59
C TYR A 488 -25.92 16.10 28.38
N THR A 489 -25.26 16.47 27.28
CA THR A 489 -25.05 15.63 26.10
C THR A 489 -23.68 15.92 25.49
N ALA A 490 -23.05 14.88 24.92
CA ALA A 490 -21.74 14.96 24.27
C ALA A 490 -21.77 14.21 22.93
N TRP A 491 -22.51 14.74 21.96
CA TRP A 491 -22.65 14.10 20.66
C TRP A 491 -21.38 14.21 19.83
N ALA A 492 -20.99 13.10 19.20
CA ALA A 492 -19.94 13.07 18.19
C ALA A 492 -20.32 13.90 16.95
N GLN A 493 -19.34 14.19 16.09
CA GLN A 493 -19.58 14.95 14.88
C GLN A 493 -20.63 14.23 13.99
N ASN A 494 -21.66 14.97 13.58
CA ASN A 494 -22.83 14.48 12.82
C ASN A 494 -23.83 13.62 13.61
N GLU A 495 -23.70 13.52 14.93
CA GLU A 495 -24.72 12.93 15.80
C GLU A 495 -25.52 14.01 16.54
N PRO A 496 -26.79 13.73 16.89
CA PRO A 496 -27.56 12.55 16.51
C PRO A 496 -28.07 12.63 15.06
N ASN A 497 -27.88 11.58 14.27
CA ASN A 497 -28.26 11.54 12.85
C ASN A 497 -29.67 10.98 12.57
N GLY A 498 -30.41 10.57 13.60
CA GLY A 498 -31.79 10.06 13.48
C GLY A 498 -31.93 8.65 12.88
N ASN A 499 -30.83 7.93 12.62
CA ASN A 499 -30.85 6.60 12.00
C ASN A 499 -30.72 5.43 13.01
N GLY A 500 -30.69 5.70 14.32
CA GLY A 500 -30.43 4.69 15.37
C GLY A 500 -31.46 4.70 16.51
N GLY A 501 -31.81 3.51 17.00
CA GLY A 501 -32.71 3.32 18.16
C GLY A 501 -31.98 3.12 19.50
N CYS A 502 -30.65 3.26 19.53
CA CYS A 502 -29.81 3.04 20.70
C CYS A 502 -28.66 4.06 20.72
N THR A 503 -28.19 4.42 21.92
CA THR A 503 -27.05 5.33 22.10
C THR A 503 -25.88 4.56 22.71
N VAL A 504 -24.68 4.89 22.25
CA VAL A 504 -23.43 4.31 22.74
C VAL A 504 -22.44 5.43 23.07
N ILE A 505 -21.51 5.13 23.97
CA ILE A 505 -20.24 5.84 24.08
C ILE A 505 -19.22 5.10 23.21
N ASP A 506 -18.46 5.82 22.40
CA ASP A 506 -17.45 5.27 21.49
C ASP A 506 -16.16 6.11 21.45
N ASP A 507 -15.12 5.56 20.82
CA ASP A 507 -13.75 6.09 20.84
C ASP A 507 -13.46 7.09 19.69
N ARG A 508 -14.49 7.61 19.01
CA ARG A 508 -14.37 8.41 17.79
C ARG A 508 -14.36 9.92 18.00
#